data_AF-A0A7C2YYN4-F1
#
_entry.id   AF-A0A7C2YYN4-F1
#
_cell.length_a   1.000
_cell.length_b   1.000
_cell.length_c   1.000
_cell.angle_alpha   90.00
_cell.angle_beta   90.00
_cell.angle_gamma   90.00
#
_symmetry.space_group_name_H-M   'P 1'
#
loop_
_entity.id
_entity.type
_entity.pdbx_description
1 polymer ?
#
loop_
_entity_poly.entity_id
_entity_poly.type
_entity_poly.pdbx_seq_one_letter_code
_entity_poly.pdbx_strand_id
1 'polypeptide(L)'
;EAMTSLGLNILRVCFNTSAESYLEVFRKLVECKVISHETGRNMERLARLRNLIVHRYWEIDDFRIYREAREGGLDNMKMFVEEVKRYVSRA
;
A
#
# COMPACT_ATOMS: atom_id res chain seq x y z
N GLU A 1 -6.74 4.57 2.80
CA GLU A 1 -6.74 4.46 4.28
C GLU A 1 -7.05 3.04 4.76
N ALA A 2 -8.18 2.44 4.37
CA ALA A 2 -8.54 1.08 4.82
C ALA A 2 -7.43 0.01 4.66
N MET A 3 -6.82 -0.09 3.49
CA MET A 3 -5.72 -1.06 3.24
C MET A 3 -4.49 -0.79 4.11
N THR A 4 -4.20 0.47 4.40
CA THR A 4 -3.08 0.85 5.25
C THR A 4 -3.37 0.51 6.71
N SER A 5 -4.60 0.74 7.18
CA SER A 5 -5.03 0.34 8.52
C SER A 5 -4.99 -1.18 8.69
N LEU A 6 -5.41 -1.94 7.67
CA LEU A 6 -5.29 -3.40 7.65
C LEU A 6 -3.81 -3.83 7.76
N GLY A 7 -2.95 -3.25 6.92
CA GLY A 7 -1.52 -3.52 6.94
C GLY A 7 -0.89 -3.21 8.30
N LEU A 8 -1.23 -2.06 8.90
CA LEU A 8 -0.74 -1.68 10.22
C LEU A 8 -1.21 -2.64 11.31
N ASN A 9 -2.45 -3.14 11.22
CA ASN A 9 -2.97 -4.13 12.15
C ASN A 9 -2.18 -5.45 12.05
N ILE A 10 -1.91 -5.93 10.84
CA ILE A 10 -1.09 -7.13 10.60
C ILE A 10 0.32 -6.95 11.19
N LEU A 11 0.97 -5.81 10.94
CA LEU A 11 2.30 -5.51 11.49
C LEU A 11 2.30 -5.54 13.03
N ARG A 12 1.27 -4.97 13.65
CA ARG A 12 1.15 -4.92 15.11
C ARG A 12 0.88 -6.31 15.70
N VAL A 13 -0.10 -7.03 15.16
CA VAL A 13 -0.58 -8.30 15.72
C VAL A 13 0.36 -9.45 15.41
N CYS A 14 0.87 -9.55 14.18
CA CYS A 14 1.66 -10.71 13.74
C CYS A 14 3.17 -10.52 13.93
N PHE A 15 3.66 -9.27 13.95
CA PHE A 15 5.10 -8.98 13.96
C PHE A 15 5.56 -8.06 15.09
N ASN A 16 4.63 -7.63 15.97
CA ASN A 16 4.90 -6.69 17.07
C ASN A 16 5.68 -5.43 16.61
N THR A 17 5.37 -4.94 15.41
CA THR A 17 6.01 -3.76 14.81
C THR A 17 4.97 -2.76 14.33
N SER A 18 5.40 -1.54 14.01
CA SER A 18 4.54 -0.45 13.53
C SER A 18 5.23 0.28 12.38
N ALA A 19 4.50 1.12 11.68
CA ALA A 19 5.02 2.04 10.68
C ALA A 19 4.60 3.47 11.01
N GLU A 20 5.44 4.44 10.67
CA GLU A 20 5.23 5.87 10.90
C GLU A 20 4.51 6.54 9.72
N SER A 21 4.53 5.90 8.54
CA SER A 21 3.85 6.42 7.35
C SER A 21 3.11 5.34 6.57
N TYR A 22 2.14 5.79 5.75
CA TYR A 22 1.40 4.88 4.87
C TYR A 22 2.28 4.13 3.87
N LEU A 23 3.37 4.78 3.43
CA LEU A 23 4.36 4.17 2.55
C LEU A 23 5.13 3.07 3.25
N GLU A 24 5.55 3.34 4.48
CA GLU A 24 6.33 2.41 5.29
C GLU A 24 5.51 1.16 5.66
N VAL A 25 4.18 1.28 5.83
CA VAL A 25 3.31 0.09 6.04
C VAL A 25 3.52 -0.93 4.91
N PHE A 26 3.46 -0.50 3.64
CA PHE A 26 3.59 -1.44 2.52
C PHE A 26 5.01 -2.00 2.39
N ARG A 27 6.05 -1.22 2.72
CA ARG A 27 7.44 -1.72 2.77
C ARG A 27 7.62 -2.82 3.80
N LYS A 28 7.14 -2.58 5.04
CA LYS A 28 7.25 -3.56 6.11
C LYS A 28 6.47 -4.83 5.81
N LEU A 29 5.30 -4.74 5.17
CA LEU A 29 4.57 -5.93 4.74
C LEU A 29 5.34 -6.78 3.72
N VAL A 30 6.14 -6.15 2.85
CA VAL A 30 7.03 -6.88 1.92
C VAL A 30 8.19 -7.52 2.68
N GLU A 31 8.84 -6.78 3.58
CA GLU A 31 9.94 -7.29 4.43
C GLU A 31 9.49 -8.50 5.26
N CYS A 32 8.29 -8.43 5.82
CA CYS A 32 7.62 -9.50 6.55
C CYS A 32 7.05 -10.62 5.66
N LYS A 33 7.23 -10.54 4.33
CA LYS A 33 6.74 -11.51 3.34
C LYS A 33 5.21 -11.75 3.38
N VAL A 34 4.45 -10.76 3.82
CA VAL A 34 2.98 -10.78 3.81
C VAL A 34 2.45 -10.55 2.40
N ILE A 35 3.11 -9.64 1.67
CA ILE A 35 2.78 -9.28 0.28
C ILE A 35 4.04 -9.35 -0.59
N SER A 36 3.87 -9.50 -1.90
CA SER A 36 4.97 -9.53 -2.85
C SER A 36 5.60 -8.15 -3.04
N HIS A 37 6.86 -8.11 -3.49
CA HIS A 37 7.56 -6.87 -3.85
C HIS A 37 6.79 -6.05 -4.91
N GLU A 38 6.13 -6.72 -5.84
CA GLU A 38 5.34 -6.07 -6.89
C GLU A 38 4.12 -5.36 -6.29
N THR A 39 3.32 -6.09 -5.50
CA THR A 39 2.18 -5.53 -4.77
C THR A 39 2.60 -4.37 -3.89
N GLY A 40 3.68 -4.52 -3.11
CA GLY A 40 4.20 -3.45 -2.26
C GLY A 40 4.54 -2.18 -3.04
N ARG A 41 5.27 -2.30 -4.17
CA ARG A 41 5.59 -1.14 -5.03
C ARG A 41 4.35 -0.47 -5.59
N ASN A 42 3.35 -1.23 -6.03
CA ASN A 42 2.11 -0.69 -6.57
C ASN A 42 1.28 0.01 -5.49
N MET A 43 1.20 -0.56 -4.30
CA MET A 43 0.52 0.05 -3.15
C MET A 43 1.21 1.32 -2.66
N GLU A 44 2.55 1.38 -2.69
CA GLU A 44 3.30 2.60 -2.42
C GLU A 44 2.96 3.73 -3.43
N ARG A 45 2.84 3.40 -4.72
CA ARG A 45 2.43 4.37 -5.76
C ARG A 45 1.03 4.91 -5.48
N LEU A 46 0.09 4.06 -5.11
CA LEU A 46 -1.27 4.48 -4.71
C LEU A 46 -1.27 5.34 -3.45
N ALA A 47 -0.43 5.02 -2.45
CA ALA A 47 -0.29 5.83 -1.24
C ALA A 47 0.27 7.23 -1.54
N ARG A 48 1.24 7.33 -2.46
CA ARG A 48 1.76 8.63 -2.95
C ARG A 48 0.68 9.43 -3.68
N LEU A 49 -0.11 8.79 -4.54
CA LEU A 49 -1.23 9.45 -5.21
C LEU A 49 -2.23 10.02 -4.19
N ARG A 50 -2.59 9.26 -3.15
CA ARG A 50 -3.46 9.77 -2.08
C ARG A 50 -2.84 11.00 -1.40
N ASN A 51 -1.54 10.97 -1.11
CA ASN A 51 -0.87 12.11 -0.47
C ASN A 51 -0.83 13.34 -1.37
N LEU A 52 -0.70 13.17 -2.68
CA LEU A 52 -0.78 14.24 -3.67
C LEU A 52 -2.17 14.88 -3.69
N ILE A 53 -3.21 14.04 -3.75
CA ILE A 53 -4.63 14.43 -3.69
C ILE A 53 -4.97 15.10 -2.35
N VAL A 54 -4.23 14.90 -1.27
CA VAL A 54 -4.56 15.54 0.01
C VAL A 54 -3.72 16.80 0.27
N HIS A 55 -2.47 16.83 -0.19
CA HIS A 55 -1.49 17.85 0.23
C HIS A 55 -0.99 18.78 -0.88
N ARG A 56 -1.24 18.51 -2.17
CA ARG A 56 -0.53 19.19 -3.27
C ARG A 56 -1.38 19.61 -4.47
N TYR A 57 -2.68 19.86 -4.32
CA TYR A 57 -3.58 20.29 -5.40
C TYR A 57 -3.11 21.49 -6.29
N TRP A 58 -2.03 22.19 -5.93
CA TRP A 58 -1.59 23.43 -6.59
C TRP A 58 -0.18 23.43 -7.19
N GLU A 59 0.69 22.48 -6.85
CA GLU A 59 2.07 22.47 -7.33
C GLU A 59 2.52 21.02 -7.58
N ILE A 60 2.41 20.55 -8.83
CA ILE A 60 3.25 19.54 -9.51
C ILE A 60 2.50 19.03 -10.76
N ASP A 61 3.25 18.53 -11.75
CA ASP A 61 2.75 17.82 -12.94
C ASP A 61 2.13 16.46 -12.55
N ASP A 62 1.00 16.56 -11.86
CA ASP A 62 0.26 15.48 -11.22
C ASP A 62 -0.36 14.51 -12.24
N PHE A 63 -0.53 14.97 -13.48
CA PHE A 63 -1.13 14.19 -14.55
C PHE A 63 -0.29 12.96 -14.91
N ARG A 64 1.04 13.06 -14.81
CA ARG A 64 1.96 11.96 -15.08
C ARG A 64 1.93 10.89 -13.99
N ILE A 65 1.99 11.30 -12.72
CA ILE A 65 1.89 10.38 -11.57
C ILE A 65 0.50 9.76 -11.51
N TYR A 66 -0.55 10.54 -11.81
CA TYR A 66 -1.92 10.08 -11.91
C TYR A 66 -2.11 9.03 -13.01
N ARG A 67 -1.55 9.24 -14.22
CA ARG A 67 -1.60 8.24 -15.29
C ARG A 67 -0.95 6.92 -14.88
N GLU A 68 0.25 6.98 -14.31
CA GLU A 68 0.97 5.78 -13.87
C GLU A 68 0.28 5.04 -12.72
N ALA A 69 -0.50 5.74 -11.89
CA ALA A 69 -1.24 5.13 -10.77
C ALA A 69 -2.67 4.70 -11.12
N ARG A 70 -3.31 5.35 -12.10
CA ARG A 70 -4.70 5.09 -12.51
C ARG A 70 -4.81 3.88 -13.44
N GLU A 71 -3.78 3.59 -14.23
CA GLU A 71 -3.71 2.36 -15.03
C GLU A 71 -3.47 1.14 -14.10
N GLY A 72 -4.56 0.51 -13.62
CA GLY A 72 -4.51 -0.73 -12.84
C GLY A 72 -4.68 -0.60 -11.33
N GLY A 73 -5.01 0.59 -10.80
CA GLY A 73 -5.18 0.81 -9.35
C GLY A 73 -6.16 -0.15 -8.67
N LEU A 74 -7.30 -0.44 -9.30
CA LEU A 74 -8.28 -1.41 -8.79
C LEU A 74 -7.72 -2.83 -8.70
N ASP A 75 -6.97 -3.27 -9.70
CA ASP A 75 -6.41 -4.62 -9.73
C ASP A 75 -5.25 -4.75 -8.74
N ASN A 76 -4.46 -3.68 -8.57
CA ASN A 76 -3.44 -3.62 -7.52
C ASN A 76 -4.05 -3.76 -6.11
N MET A 77 -5.19 -3.10 -5.87
CA MET A 77 -5.91 -3.24 -4.59
C MET A 77 -6.45 -4.67 -4.40
N LYS A 78 -6.99 -5.29 -5.46
CA LYS A 78 -7.44 -6.70 -5.39
C LYS A 78 -6.28 -7.65 -5.10
N MET A 79 -5.14 -7.48 -5.78
CA MET A 79 -3.95 -8.28 -5.54
C MET A 79 -3.49 -8.19 -4.09
N PHE A 80 -3.44 -6.98 -3.54
CA PHE A 80 -3.12 -6.76 -2.12
C PHE A 80 -4.06 -7.55 -1.19
N VAL A 81 -5.37 -7.44 -1.41
CA VAL A 81 -6.35 -8.17 -0.59
C VAL A 81 -6.18 -9.68 -0.71
N GLU A 82 -5.94 -10.20 -1.90
CA GLU A 82 -5.76 -11.64 -2.11
C GLU A 82 -4.45 -12.17 -1.49
N GLU A 83 -3.35 -11.43 -1.57
CA GLU A 83 -2.10 -11.80 -0.90
C GLU A 83 -2.26 -11.77 0.63
N VAL A 84 -2.91 -10.74 1.18
CA VAL A 84 -3.18 -10.65 2.62
C VAL A 84 -4.10 -11.79 3.08
N LYS A 85 -5.19 -12.10 2.35
CA LYS A 85 -6.06 -13.25 2.67
C LYS A 85 -5.27 -14.55 2.67
N ARG A 86 -4.43 -14.75 1.65
CA ARG A 86 -3.58 -15.94 1.54
C ARG A 86 -2.62 -16.06 2.71
N TYR A 87 -2.02 -14.95 3.13
CA TYR A 87 -1.15 -14.90 4.32
C TYR A 87 -1.93 -15.29 5.57
N VAL A 88 -3.06 -14.63 5.85
CA VAL A 88 -3.88 -14.88 7.06
C VAL A 88 -4.44 -16.30 7.08
N SER A 89 -4.81 -16.88 5.93
CA SER A 89 -5.29 -18.27 5.87
C SER A 89 -4.23 -19.33 6.19
N ARG A 90 -2.95 -18.95 6.22
CA ARG A 90 -1.80 -19.83 6.49
C ARG A 90 -1.15 -19.58 7.84
N ALA A 91 -1.49 -18.49 8.50
CA ALA A 91 -0.97 -18.09 9.81
C ALA A 91 -1.83 -18.69 10.92
#